data_AF-A0A1B1BKN3-F1
#
_entry.id   AF-A0A1B1BKN3-F1
#
_cell.length_a   1.000
_cell.length_b   1.000
_cell.length_c   1.000
_cell.angle_alpha   90.00
_cell.angle_beta   90.00
_cell.angle_gamma   90.00
#
_symmetry.space_group_name_H-M   'P 1'
#
loop_
_entity.id
_entity.type
_entity.pdbx_description
1 polymer ?
#
loop_
_entity_poly.entity_id
_entity_poly.type
_entity_poly.pdbx_seq_one_letter_code
_entity_poly.pdbx_strand_id
1 'polypeptide(L)'
;MTRNAPQSTSVAGVTLGGGCWRFGVRVLWLLFGASGELPAANWWLPPVHSPPTCGCVRVEYVPGVILEGKVTTVAASSTLVRAARRSRRITQARLAELTGIDQASVSHHERGRDAAYSTVDRLLAGTGHRLYAAPTRRDDAASSAEAIREHLRARDTDRALRALLQLNDNLTAEHGLVRGVLGLTEPERTGDRVWDAAIAALVAWRLNQEDIPLPGWVNHPDRALTVPVVFRVDPADPAPEREDVPEEFAERGVLAWADTFASV
;
A
#
# COMPACT_ATOMS: atom_id res chain seq x y z
N MET A 1 -35.64 28.65 -53.47
CA MET A 1 -36.91 27.88 -53.53
C MET A 1 -36.55 26.56 -54.20
N THR A 2 -36.73 25.35 -53.67
CA THR A 2 -37.56 24.77 -52.61
C THR A 2 -36.94 23.42 -52.21
N ARG A 3 -37.21 22.97 -50.97
CA ARG A 3 -36.74 21.74 -50.32
C ARG A 3 -37.23 20.46 -51.03
N ASN A 4 -36.47 19.36 -50.92
CA ASN A 4 -36.97 18.13 -50.29
C ASN A 4 -35.87 17.14 -49.90
N ALA A 5 -36.12 16.47 -48.78
CA ALA A 5 -35.26 15.58 -48.01
C ALA A 5 -35.27 14.11 -48.50
N PRO A 6 -34.27 13.29 -48.11
CA PRO A 6 -34.33 11.84 -48.28
C PRO A 6 -34.92 11.12 -47.05
N GLN A 7 -35.50 9.96 -47.33
CA GLN A 7 -36.28 9.09 -46.45
C GLN A 7 -35.41 8.31 -45.46
N SER A 8 -35.88 8.21 -44.21
CA SER A 8 -35.35 7.34 -43.17
C SER A 8 -35.86 5.91 -43.32
N THR A 9 -34.95 4.94 -43.46
CA THR A 9 -35.24 3.50 -43.34
C THR A 9 -34.90 3.03 -41.93
N SER A 10 -35.90 2.43 -41.28
CA SER A 10 -35.82 1.74 -39.99
C SER A 10 -35.21 0.35 -40.18
N VAL A 11 -34.16 0.01 -39.43
CA VAL A 11 -33.73 -1.39 -39.25
C VAL A 11 -33.32 -1.66 -37.79
N ALA A 12 -34.05 -2.62 -37.21
CA ALA A 12 -33.71 -3.58 -36.17
C ALA A 12 -33.02 -3.10 -34.86
N GLY A 13 -33.81 -3.12 -33.78
CA GLY A 13 -33.30 -3.23 -32.43
C GLY A 13 -32.63 -4.59 -32.19
N VAL A 14 -31.42 -4.56 -31.66
CA VAL A 14 -30.71 -5.73 -31.14
C VAL A 14 -30.92 -5.79 -29.63
N THR A 15 -31.69 -6.78 -29.19
CA THR A 15 -31.76 -7.26 -27.81
C THR A 15 -30.42 -7.90 -27.43
N LEU A 16 -29.66 -7.28 -26.54
CA LEU A 16 -28.54 -7.94 -25.84
C LEU A 16 -29.08 -8.54 -24.54
N GLY A 17 -29.08 -9.88 -24.50
CA GLY A 17 -29.49 -10.68 -23.34
C GLY A 17 -28.59 -10.44 -22.13
N GLY A 18 -29.22 -10.23 -20.97
CA GLY A 18 -28.56 -10.20 -19.68
C GLY A 18 -28.07 -11.60 -19.29
N GLY A 19 -26.76 -11.83 -19.44
CA GLY A 19 -26.05 -12.95 -18.83
C GLY A 19 -25.66 -12.60 -17.40
N CYS A 20 -26.31 -13.22 -16.41
CA CYS A 20 -25.95 -13.13 -15.01
C CYS A 20 -24.74 -14.06 -14.74
N TRP A 21 -23.54 -13.50 -14.62
CA TRP A 21 -22.36 -14.24 -14.18
C TRP A 21 -22.31 -14.29 -12.65
N ARG A 22 -22.55 -15.49 -12.09
CA ARG A 22 -22.41 -15.79 -10.66
C ARG A 22 -20.93 -16.11 -10.37
N PHE A 23 -20.17 -15.15 -9.86
CA PHE A 23 -18.88 -15.45 -9.21
C PHE A 23 -19.16 -15.82 -7.75
N GLY A 24 -19.11 -17.12 -7.46
CA GLY A 24 -19.16 -17.64 -6.09
C GLY A 24 -17.78 -17.58 -5.46
N VAL A 25 -17.52 -16.58 -4.61
CA VAL A 25 -16.40 -16.61 -3.67
C VAL A 25 -16.85 -17.40 -2.45
N ARG A 26 -16.36 -18.64 -2.31
CA ARG A 26 -16.47 -19.41 -1.08
C ARG A 26 -15.40 -18.93 -0.11
N VAL A 27 -15.77 -18.10 0.86
CA VAL A 27 -14.96 -17.85 2.06
C VAL A 27 -15.24 -18.98 3.04
N LEU A 28 -14.29 -19.89 3.19
CA LEU A 28 -14.35 -20.98 4.18
C LEU A 28 -13.90 -20.41 5.53
N TRP A 29 -14.86 -20.15 6.42
CA TRP A 29 -14.59 -19.93 7.84
C TRP A 29 -14.43 -21.29 8.52
N LEU A 30 -13.26 -21.54 9.10
CA LEU A 30 -13.03 -22.62 10.05
C LEU A 30 -12.79 -22.00 11.43
N LEU A 31 -13.82 -22.04 12.27
CA LEU A 31 -13.71 -21.91 13.73
C LEU A 31 -14.72 -22.88 14.34
N PHE A 32 -14.25 -23.87 15.11
CA PHE A 32 -14.99 -24.40 16.25
C PHE A 32 -14.08 -25.15 17.22
N GLY A 33 -14.33 -24.88 18.51
CA GLY A 33 -13.82 -25.57 19.71
C GLY A 33 -14.18 -24.70 20.91
N ALA A 34 -15.43 -24.72 21.37
CA ALA A 34 -15.89 -25.49 22.54
C ALA A 34 -15.54 -24.73 23.85
N SER A 35 -16.40 -24.40 24.82
CA SER A 35 -17.76 -24.77 25.20
C SER A 35 -18.21 -23.70 26.22
N GLY A 36 -19.48 -23.34 26.30
CA GLY A 36 -19.98 -22.43 27.34
C GLY A 36 -21.46 -22.16 27.22
N GLU A 37 -22.21 -22.56 28.24
CA GLU A 37 -23.67 -22.68 28.32
C GLU A 37 -24.43 -21.36 28.10
N LEU A 38 -25.58 -21.45 27.41
CA LEU A 38 -26.60 -20.40 27.31
C LEU A 38 -27.84 -20.82 28.13
N PRO A 39 -28.47 -19.92 28.90
CA PRO A 39 -29.83 -20.14 29.36
C PRO A 39 -30.85 -19.56 28.35
N ALA A 40 -31.97 -20.29 28.27
CA ALA A 40 -33.10 -20.10 27.37
C ALA A 40 -33.90 -18.82 27.63
N ALA A 41 -34.42 -18.19 26.56
CA ALA A 41 -35.74 -17.55 26.59
C ALA A 41 -36.29 -17.22 25.18
N ASN A 42 -37.48 -17.77 24.94
CA ASN A 42 -38.61 -17.23 24.16
C ASN A 42 -38.49 -16.95 22.66
N TRP A 43 -38.85 -18.02 21.95
CA TRP A 43 -39.48 -18.09 20.65
C TRP A 43 -40.73 -17.21 20.51
N TRP A 44 -40.70 -16.23 19.61
CA TRP A 44 -41.85 -15.77 18.84
C TRP A 44 -41.38 -15.28 17.46
N LEU A 45 -41.69 -16.03 16.41
CA LEU A 45 -41.59 -15.63 15.00
C LEU A 45 -42.98 -15.35 14.46
N PRO A 46 -43.19 -14.27 13.67
CA PRO A 46 -44.25 -14.21 12.67
C PRO A 46 -43.69 -14.46 11.25
N PRO A 47 -44.55 -14.77 10.26
CA PRO A 47 -44.18 -15.56 9.10
C PRO A 47 -43.52 -14.77 7.98
N VAL A 48 -42.66 -15.47 7.25
CA VAL A 48 -42.02 -15.05 5.99
C VAL A 48 -43.01 -15.22 4.84
N HIS A 49 -43.40 -14.14 4.18
CA HIS A 49 -43.72 -14.12 2.74
C HIS A 49 -43.71 -12.68 2.21
N SER A 50 -42.59 -12.27 1.60
CA SER A 50 -42.56 -11.25 0.54
C SER A 50 -41.26 -11.42 -0.27
N PRO A 51 -41.31 -11.37 -1.62
CA PRO A 51 -40.15 -11.56 -2.48
C PRO A 51 -39.18 -10.38 -2.36
N PRO A 52 -37.87 -10.56 -2.65
CA PRO A 52 -36.93 -9.46 -2.64
C PRO A 52 -37.29 -8.48 -3.75
N THR A 53 -37.76 -7.30 -3.37
CA THR A 53 -37.74 -6.13 -4.24
C THR A 53 -36.30 -5.87 -4.61
N CYS A 54 -36.01 -5.93 -5.91
CA CYS A 54 -34.75 -5.52 -6.51
C CYS A 54 -34.56 -4.03 -6.20
N GLY A 55 -33.83 -3.73 -5.12
CA GLY A 55 -33.42 -2.38 -4.79
C GLY A 55 -32.38 -1.93 -5.81
N CYS A 56 -32.84 -1.30 -6.90
CA CYS A 56 -31.96 -0.48 -7.74
C CYS A 56 -31.44 0.66 -6.86
N VAL A 57 -30.22 0.52 -6.33
CA VAL A 57 -29.47 1.66 -5.78
C VAL A 57 -29.18 2.59 -6.95
N ARG A 58 -29.93 3.69 -7.03
CA ARG A 58 -29.67 4.77 -7.97
C ARG A 58 -28.42 5.51 -7.48
N VAL A 59 -27.28 5.25 -8.11
CA VAL A 59 -26.09 6.09 -7.97
C VAL A 59 -26.36 7.37 -8.74
N GLU A 60 -26.74 8.43 -8.04
CA GLU A 60 -26.80 9.77 -8.62
C GLU A 60 -25.37 10.27 -8.85
N TYR A 61 -25.01 10.41 -10.12
CA TYR A 61 -23.78 11.05 -10.56
C TYR A 61 -23.96 12.56 -10.41
N VAL A 62 -23.32 13.16 -9.39
CA VAL A 62 -23.20 14.60 -9.26
C VAL A 62 -21.95 15.03 -10.04
N PRO A 63 -22.06 15.75 -11.17
CA PRO A 63 -20.90 16.20 -11.91
C PRO A 63 -20.34 17.47 -11.27
N GLY A 64 -19.03 17.49 -11.04
CA GLY A 64 -18.25 18.72 -11.01
C GLY A 64 -17.57 19.00 -9.68
N VAL A 65 -16.29 18.62 -9.61
CA VAL A 65 -15.20 19.57 -9.34
C VAL A 65 -13.97 19.06 -10.12
N ILE A 66 -13.56 19.78 -11.16
CA ILE A 66 -12.21 19.60 -11.74
C ILE A 66 -11.28 20.34 -10.77
N LEU A 67 -10.71 19.59 -9.82
CA LEU A 67 -9.52 20.04 -9.14
C LEU A 67 -8.34 19.69 -10.04
N GLU A 68 -7.79 20.68 -10.75
CA GLU A 68 -6.40 20.66 -11.19
C GLU A 68 -5.50 20.66 -9.94
N GLY A 69 -5.48 19.54 -9.25
CA GLY A 69 -4.51 19.20 -8.23
C GLY A 69 -3.59 18.16 -8.81
N LYS A 70 -2.29 18.42 -8.79
CA LYS A 70 -1.23 17.47 -9.11
C LYS A 70 -1.29 16.31 -8.10
N VAL A 71 -2.22 15.38 -8.28
CA VAL A 71 -2.25 14.14 -7.52
C VAL A 71 -1.18 13.26 -8.14
N THR A 72 0.01 13.23 -7.54
CA THR A 72 1.07 12.32 -7.97
C THR A 72 1.69 11.64 -6.77
N THR A 73 0.89 10.85 -6.08
CA THR A 73 1.36 9.69 -5.31
C THR A 73 0.23 8.66 -5.30
N VAL A 74 -0.03 8.08 -6.48
CA VAL A 74 -0.32 6.65 -6.49
C VAL A 74 1.04 6.01 -6.30
N ALA A 75 1.22 5.10 -5.33
CA ALA A 75 2.43 4.29 -5.23
C ALA A 75 2.81 3.84 -6.64
N ALA A 76 3.87 4.43 -7.19
CA ALA A 76 4.08 4.33 -8.62
C ALA A 76 4.35 2.85 -8.92
N SER A 77 3.68 2.29 -9.93
CA SER A 77 3.88 0.89 -10.32
C SER A 77 5.36 0.57 -10.55
N SER A 78 6.13 1.59 -10.98
CA SER A 78 7.58 1.60 -11.04
C SER A 78 8.28 1.31 -9.72
N THR A 79 7.83 1.93 -8.61
CA THR A 79 8.35 1.74 -7.25
C THR A 79 8.18 0.29 -6.82
N LEU A 80 6.98 -0.26 -7.00
CA LEU A 80 6.66 -1.64 -6.61
C LEU A 80 7.49 -2.65 -7.42
N VAL A 81 7.59 -2.48 -8.74
CA VAL A 81 8.42 -3.34 -9.59
C VAL A 81 9.90 -3.27 -9.19
N ARG A 82 10.41 -2.06 -8.94
CA ARG A 82 11.83 -1.86 -8.60
C ARG A 82 12.15 -2.39 -7.20
N ALA A 83 11.25 -2.21 -6.23
CA ALA A 83 11.34 -2.76 -4.88
C ALA A 83 11.32 -4.30 -4.90
N ALA A 84 10.34 -4.91 -5.57
CA ALA A 84 10.22 -6.36 -5.74
C ALA A 84 11.45 -6.99 -6.41
N ARG A 85 12.05 -6.29 -7.38
CA ARG A 85 13.28 -6.73 -8.03
C ARG A 85 14.49 -6.65 -7.08
N ARG A 86 14.60 -5.57 -6.32
CA ARG A 86 15.73 -5.30 -5.41
C ARG A 86 15.71 -6.22 -4.18
N SER A 87 14.55 -6.51 -3.62
CA SER A 87 14.40 -7.49 -2.52
C SER A 87 14.88 -8.89 -2.93
N ARG A 88 14.61 -9.29 -4.18
CA ARG A 88 15.12 -10.54 -4.76
C ARG A 88 16.58 -10.47 -5.24
N ARG A 89 17.23 -9.31 -5.15
CA ARG A 89 18.62 -9.07 -5.57
C ARG A 89 18.91 -9.45 -7.02
N ILE A 90 17.94 -9.29 -7.92
CA ILE A 90 18.13 -9.61 -9.35
C ILE A 90 18.34 -8.35 -10.21
N THR A 91 19.02 -8.52 -11.34
CA THR A 91 19.27 -7.44 -12.31
C THR A 91 18.07 -7.20 -13.22
N GLN A 92 18.02 -6.04 -13.90
CA GLN A 92 16.98 -5.77 -14.91
C GLN A 92 17.04 -6.75 -16.08
N ALA A 93 18.26 -7.15 -16.51
CA ALA A 93 18.45 -8.15 -17.56
C ALA A 93 17.90 -9.52 -17.14
N ARG A 94 18.14 -9.92 -15.89
CA ARG A 94 17.58 -11.17 -15.37
C ARG A 94 16.05 -11.11 -15.27
N LEU A 95 15.49 -9.98 -14.87
CA LEU A 95 14.03 -9.78 -14.84
C LEU A 95 13.43 -9.85 -16.26
N ALA A 96 14.10 -9.25 -17.24
CA ALA A 96 13.71 -9.33 -18.65
C ALA A 96 13.65 -10.78 -19.14
N GLU A 97 14.69 -11.58 -18.86
CA GLU A 97 14.72 -13.02 -19.18
C GLU A 97 13.55 -13.80 -18.54
N LEU A 98 13.26 -13.54 -17.25
CA LEU A 98 12.21 -14.25 -16.51
C LEU A 98 10.79 -13.90 -17.00
N THR A 99 10.62 -12.73 -17.61
CA THR A 99 9.30 -12.19 -17.97
C THR A 99 9.04 -12.19 -19.47
N GLY A 100 10.08 -12.35 -20.29
CA GLY A 100 10.02 -12.21 -21.74
C GLY A 100 9.80 -10.76 -22.20
N ILE A 101 10.00 -9.77 -21.31
CA ILE A 101 9.95 -8.34 -21.62
C ILE A 101 11.38 -7.89 -21.86
N ASP A 102 11.64 -7.06 -22.88
CA ASP A 102 13.00 -6.59 -23.14
C ASP A 102 13.53 -5.67 -22.01
N GLN A 103 14.84 -5.66 -21.79
CA GLN A 103 15.47 -4.90 -20.70
C GLN A 103 15.21 -3.39 -20.81
N ALA A 104 15.11 -2.83 -22.03
CA ALA A 104 14.86 -1.40 -22.20
C ALA A 104 13.44 -1.06 -21.71
N SER A 105 12.44 -1.88 -22.02
CA SER A 105 11.08 -1.78 -21.50
C SER A 105 11.03 -1.92 -19.98
N VAL A 106 11.76 -2.87 -19.38
CA VAL A 106 11.89 -2.97 -17.90
C VAL A 106 12.43 -1.66 -17.31
N SER A 107 13.52 -1.14 -17.88
CA SER A 107 14.11 0.13 -17.46
C SER A 107 13.16 1.32 -17.63
N HIS A 108 12.36 1.35 -18.70
CA HIS A 108 11.37 2.39 -18.93
C HIS A 108 10.24 2.37 -17.89
N HIS A 109 9.75 1.19 -17.54
CA HIS A 109 8.73 1.04 -16.52
C HIS A 109 9.25 1.38 -15.13
N GLU A 110 10.46 0.96 -14.75
CA GLU A 110 11.07 1.35 -13.46
C GLU A 110 11.37 2.85 -13.34
N ARG A 111 11.39 3.59 -14.45
CA ARG A 111 11.56 5.05 -14.51
C ARG A 111 10.24 5.84 -14.53
N GLY A 112 9.10 5.18 -14.31
CA GLY A 112 7.82 5.85 -14.14
C GLY A 112 7.04 6.12 -15.44
N ARG A 113 7.28 5.37 -16.53
CA ARG A 113 6.31 5.35 -17.63
C ARG A 113 5.13 4.46 -17.28
N ASP A 114 3.94 4.96 -17.57
CA ASP A 114 2.69 4.21 -17.44
C ASP A 114 2.81 2.83 -18.10
N ALA A 115 2.61 1.81 -17.28
CA ALA A 115 2.56 0.42 -17.69
C ALA A 115 1.11 -0.03 -17.66
N ALA A 116 0.68 -0.79 -18.68
CA ALA A 116 -0.56 -1.53 -18.57
C ALA A 116 -0.48 -2.48 -17.36
N TYR A 117 -1.60 -2.70 -16.68
CA TYR A 117 -1.69 -3.61 -15.53
C TYR A 117 -1.09 -4.99 -15.83
N SER A 118 -1.37 -5.54 -17.02
CA SER A 118 -0.82 -6.83 -17.47
C SER A 118 0.70 -6.86 -17.53
N THR A 119 1.34 -5.73 -17.84
CA THR A 119 2.80 -5.60 -17.82
C THR A 119 3.33 -5.59 -16.40
N VAL A 120 2.69 -4.84 -15.50
CA VAL A 120 3.08 -4.78 -14.07
C VAL A 120 2.93 -6.16 -13.41
N ASP A 121 1.80 -6.83 -13.64
CA ASP A 121 1.54 -8.17 -13.11
C ASP A 121 2.58 -9.19 -13.62
N ARG A 122 2.91 -9.15 -14.92
CA ARG A 122 3.96 -10.01 -15.49
C ARG A 122 5.34 -9.73 -14.88
N LEU A 123 5.72 -8.47 -14.70
CA LEU A 123 6.99 -8.09 -14.09
C LEU A 123 7.08 -8.57 -12.63
N LEU A 124 6.01 -8.40 -11.87
CA LEU A 124 5.93 -8.88 -10.49
C LEU A 124 5.92 -10.41 -10.42
N ALA A 125 5.20 -11.10 -11.31
CA ALA A 125 5.22 -12.55 -11.38
C ALA A 125 6.63 -13.10 -11.64
N GLY A 126 7.43 -12.44 -12.49
CA GLY A 126 8.84 -12.81 -12.74
C GLY A 126 9.75 -12.72 -11.50
N THR A 127 9.33 -11.96 -10.48
CA THR A 127 10.05 -11.84 -9.18
C THR A 127 9.40 -12.70 -8.08
N GLY A 128 8.37 -13.48 -8.42
CA GLY A 128 7.59 -14.27 -7.47
C GLY A 128 6.66 -13.44 -6.59
N HIS A 129 6.23 -12.27 -7.05
CA HIS A 129 5.26 -11.40 -6.37
C HIS A 129 3.90 -11.49 -7.07
N ARG A 130 2.83 -11.16 -6.34
CA ARG A 130 1.45 -11.09 -6.83
C ARG A 130 0.83 -9.78 -6.41
N LEU A 131 -0.02 -9.21 -7.27
CA LEU A 131 -0.80 -8.02 -6.96
C LEU A 131 -2.03 -8.38 -6.12
N TYR A 132 -2.22 -7.64 -5.03
CA TYR A 132 -3.43 -7.67 -4.21
C TYR A 132 -3.93 -6.23 -4.05
N ALA A 133 -5.25 -6.08 -3.93
CA ALA A 133 -5.85 -4.79 -3.59
C ALA A 133 -6.07 -4.73 -2.08
N ALA A 134 -5.56 -3.68 -1.43
CA ALA A 134 -5.87 -3.33 -0.05
C ALA A 134 -6.81 -2.11 -0.03
N PRO A 135 -7.74 -2.02 0.93
CA PRO A 135 -8.73 -0.94 1.01
C PRO A 135 -8.12 0.35 1.59
N THR A 136 -6.98 0.80 1.06
CA THR A 136 -6.30 2.04 1.46
C THR A 136 -5.76 2.78 0.24
N ARG A 137 -5.55 4.08 0.40
CA ARG A 137 -4.91 4.95 -0.59
C ARG A 137 -3.61 5.55 -0.06
N ARG A 138 -3.17 5.12 1.13
CA ARG A 138 -1.98 5.63 1.79
C ARG A 138 -0.73 4.96 1.21
N ASP A 139 0.36 5.71 1.21
CA ASP A 139 1.64 5.20 0.75
C ASP A 139 2.21 4.18 1.73
N ASP A 140 2.81 3.13 1.18
CA ASP A 140 3.48 2.07 1.92
C ASP A 140 4.96 2.44 2.23
N ALA A 141 5.63 1.60 3.01
CA ALA A 141 7.02 1.80 3.38
C ALA A 141 7.96 1.91 2.15
N ALA A 142 7.65 1.22 1.05
CA ALA A 142 8.46 1.25 -0.17
C ALA A 142 8.33 2.60 -0.90
N SER A 143 7.12 3.14 -1.00
CA SER A 143 6.86 4.48 -1.53
C SER A 143 7.48 5.58 -0.67
N SER A 144 7.32 5.50 0.66
CA SER A 144 7.95 6.47 1.57
C SER A 144 9.48 6.43 1.51
N ALA A 145 10.10 5.24 1.43
CA ALA A 145 11.54 5.11 1.29
C ALA A 145 12.06 5.68 -0.04
N GLU A 146 11.30 5.57 -1.13
CA GLU A 146 11.64 6.23 -2.39
C GLU A 146 11.63 7.76 -2.25
N ALA A 147 10.58 8.33 -1.66
CA ALA A 147 10.49 9.76 -1.43
C ALA A 147 11.65 10.27 -0.54
N ILE A 148 11.95 9.57 0.56
CA ILE A 148 13.09 9.85 1.43
C ILE A 148 14.40 9.84 0.62
N ARG A 149 14.63 8.81 -0.18
CA ARG A 149 15.83 8.70 -1.02
C ARG A 149 15.98 9.89 -1.97
N GLU A 150 14.89 10.34 -2.59
CA GLU A 150 14.90 11.48 -3.50
C GLU A 150 15.29 12.77 -2.78
N HIS A 151 14.73 13.00 -1.59
CA HIS A 151 15.08 14.16 -0.76
C HIS A 151 16.53 14.10 -0.26
N LEU A 152 17.02 12.93 0.15
CA LEU A 152 18.42 12.76 0.58
C LEU A 152 19.40 13.00 -0.57
N ARG A 153 19.08 12.55 -1.80
CA ARG A 153 19.89 12.86 -2.99
C ARG A 153 19.94 14.36 -3.30
N ALA A 154 18.87 15.08 -3.00
CA ALA A 154 18.80 16.53 -3.10
C ALA A 154 19.44 17.25 -1.90
N ARG A 155 19.95 16.52 -0.89
CA ARG A 155 20.46 17.04 0.38
C ARG A 155 19.43 17.86 1.18
N ASP A 156 18.15 17.50 1.04
CA ASP A 156 17.01 18.12 1.72
C ASP A 156 16.54 17.19 2.87
N THR A 157 17.27 17.22 3.99
CA THR A 157 17.00 16.36 5.15
C THR A 157 15.65 16.66 5.80
N ASP A 158 15.19 17.91 5.73
CA ASP A 158 13.90 18.31 6.32
C ASP A 158 12.73 17.66 5.56
N ARG A 159 12.80 17.62 4.22
CA ARG A 159 11.79 16.89 3.44
C ARG A 159 11.90 15.38 3.59
N ALA A 160 13.11 14.85 3.74
CA ALA A 160 13.30 13.44 4.07
C ALA A 160 12.62 13.10 5.41
N LEU A 161 12.78 13.96 6.43
CA LEU A 161 12.12 13.80 7.72
C LEU A 161 10.60 13.86 7.59
N ARG A 162 10.07 14.86 6.86
CA ARG A 162 8.63 14.96 6.61
C ARG A 162 8.07 13.70 5.94
N ALA A 163 8.80 13.10 5.01
CA ALA A 163 8.38 11.85 4.38
C ALA A 163 8.36 10.66 5.36
N LEU A 164 9.29 10.62 6.33
CA LEU A 164 9.28 9.63 7.41
C LEU A 164 8.11 9.84 8.39
N LEU A 165 7.82 11.09 8.75
CA LEU A 165 6.65 11.43 9.57
C LEU A 165 5.35 11.09 8.84
N GLN A 166 5.26 11.34 7.54
CA GLN A 166 4.10 10.94 6.75
C GLN A 166 3.89 9.41 6.75
N LEU A 167 4.97 8.61 6.74
CA LEU A 167 4.88 7.15 6.91
C LEU A 167 4.33 6.78 8.29
N ASN A 168 4.76 7.46 9.34
CA ASN A 168 4.24 7.28 10.69
C ASN A 168 2.73 7.53 10.75
N ASP A 169 2.28 8.62 10.14
CA ASP A 169 0.87 9.01 10.11
C ASP A 169 0.05 8.01 9.29
N ASN A 170 0.61 7.55 8.17
CA ASN A 170 -0.03 6.54 7.34
C ASN A 170 -0.23 5.22 8.08
N LEU A 171 0.79 4.76 8.82
CA LEU A 171 0.71 3.55 9.64
C LEU A 171 -0.29 3.74 10.79
N THR A 172 -0.23 4.86 11.50
CA THR A 172 -1.11 5.13 12.66
C THR A 172 -2.58 5.26 12.25
N ALA A 173 -2.86 5.80 11.06
CA ALA A 173 -4.21 5.99 10.53
C ALA A 173 -4.89 4.68 10.06
N GLU A 174 -4.14 3.60 9.90
CA GLU A 174 -4.67 2.27 9.55
C GLU A 174 -4.52 1.31 10.72
N HIS A 175 -5.28 0.20 10.72
CA HIS A 175 -5.26 -0.81 11.78
C HIS A 175 -5.25 -2.23 11.21
N GLY A 176 -4.83 -3.19 12.04
CA GLY A 176 -4.81 -4.62 11.75
C GLY A 176 -4.09 -4.94 10.43
N LEU A 177 -4.73 -5.78 9.61
CA LEU A 177 -4.14 -6.24 8.35
C LEU A 177 -3.79 -5.08 7.40
N VAL A 178 -4.58 -4.00 7.37
CA VAL A 178 -4.32 -2.87 6.47
C VAL A 178 -3.05 -2.13 6.86
N ARG A 179 -2.82 -1.91 8.17
CA ARG A 179 -1.53 -1.40 8.67
C ARG A 179 -0.38 -2.34 8.32
N GLY A 180 -0.58 -3.64 8.51
CA GLY A 180 0.39 -4.67 8.12
C GLY A 180 0.79 -4.60 6.64
N VAL A 181 -0.18 -4.37 5.75
CA VAL A 181 0.09 -4.21 4.30
C VAL A 181 0.99 -3.03 4.01
N LEU A 182 0.83 -1.89 4.70
CA LEU A 182 1.68 -0.71 4.50
C LEU A 182 3.15 -0.96 4.90
N GLY A 183 3.41 -1.90 5.81
CA GLY A 183 4.77 -2.30 6.19
C GLY A 183 5.34 -3.47 5.37
N LEU A 184 4.51 -4.18 4.61
CA LEU A 184 4.86 -5.50 4.06
C LEU A 184 5.94 -5.44 2.98
N THR A 185 5.81 -4.50 2.04
CA THR A 185 6.73 -4.37 0.90
C THR A 185 8.12 -3.97 1.40
N GLU A 186 9.14 -4.77 1.10
CA GLU A 186 10.52 -4.40 1.44
C GLU A 186 10.92 -3.14 0.66
N PRO A 187 11.26 -2.03 1.34
CA PRO A 187 11.67 -0.81 0.69
C PRO A 187 13.07 -0.97 0.07
N GLU A 188 13.29 -0.29 -1.05
CA GLU A 188 14.66 -0.06 -1.50
C GLU A 188 15.46 0.74 -0.48
N ARG A 189 16.78 0.52 -0.45
CA ARG A 189 17.66 1.34 0.36
C ARG A 189 17.63 2.80 -0.09
N THR A 190 17.54 3.68 0.89
CA THR A 190 17.65 5.13 0.74
C THR A 190 19.07 5.57 0.39
N GLY A 191 20.05 4.71 0.68
CA GLY A 191 21.47 5.01 0.50
C GLY A 191 22.12 5.59 1.76
N ASP A 192 21.34 5.88 2.80
CA ASP A 192 21.81 6.25 4.13
C ASP A 192 21.33 5.19 5.14
N ARG A 193 22.30 4.59 5.86
CA ARG A 193 22.00 3.49 6.79
C ARG A 193 21.17 3.95 7.98
N VAL A 194 21.30 5.20 8.41
CA VAL A 194 20.53 5.74 9.54
C VAL A 194 19.06 5.81 9.17
N TRP A 195 18.75 6.29 7.97
CA TRP A 195 17.38 6.36 7.44
C TRP A 195 16.81 4.97 7.15
N ASP A 196 17.60 4.06 6.58
CA ASP A 196 17.18 2.68 6.36
C ASP A 196 16.82 1.97 7.69
N ALA A 197 17.57 2.23 8.76
CA ALA A 197 17.29 1.71 10.10
C ALA A 197 16.08 2.39 10.76
N ALA A 198 15.93 3.71 10.59
CA ALA A 198 14.79 4.46 11.12
C ALA A 198 13.46 4.02 10.48
N ILE A 199 13.44 3.76 9.17
CA ILE A 199 12.26 3.22 8.48
C ILE A 199 11.87 1.84 9.05
N ALA A 200 12.86 0.95 9.25
CA ALA A 200 12.62 -0.37 9.81
C ALA A 200 12.12 -0.29 11.27
N ALA A 201 12.71 0.60 12.08
CA ALA A 201 12.30 0.85 13.45
C ALA A 201 10.87 1.37 13.54
N LEU A 202 10.52 2.33 12.69
CA LEU A 202 9.17 2.92 12.64
C LEU A 202 8.11 1.87 12.27
N VAL A 203 8.38 1.06 11.24
CA VAL A 203 7.48 -0.02 10.84
C VAL A 203 7.35 -1.04 11.98
N ALA A 204 8.46 -1.47 12.58
CA ALA A 204 8.43 -2.40 13.72
C ALA A 204 7.57 -1.87 14.87
N TRP A 205 7.82 -0.63 15.28
CA TRP A 205 7.12 0.01 16.39
C TRP A 205 5.61 0.08 16.17
N ARG A 206 5.17 0.51 14.99
CA ARG A 206 3.73 0.65 14.69
C ARG A 206 3.00 -0.68 14.48
N LEU A 207 3.70 -1.72 14.02
CA LEU A 207 3.13 -3.06 13.89
C LEU A 207 3.04 -3.78 15.25
N ASN A 208 4.06 -3.64 16.10
CA ASN A 208 4.08 -4.23 17.44
C ASN A 208 2.99 -3.64 18.37
N GLN A 209 2.60 -2.38 18.18
CA GLN A 209 1.49 -1.77 18.94
C GLN A 209 0.15 -2.52 18.81
N GLU A 210 -0.02 -3.33 17.77
CA GLU A 210 -1.22 -4.14 17.53
C GLU A 210 -0.90 -5.64 17.38
N ASP A 211 0.28 -6.08 17.84
CA ASP A 211 0.76 -7.47 17.72
C ASP A 211 0.72 -8.00 16.27
N ILE A 212 0.92 -7.11 15.29
CA ILE A 212 0.95 -7.48 13.87
C ILE A 212 2.32 -8.12 13.56
N PRO A 213 2.37 -9.31 12.92
CA PRO A 213 3.63 -9.95 12.57
C PRO A 213 4.55 -9.05 11.74
N LEU A 214 5.82 -8.95 12.16
CA LEU A 214 6.82 -8.16 11.46
C LEU A 214 7.24 -8.81 10.14
N PRO A 215 7.29 -8.05 9.03
CA PRO A 215 7.89 -8.50 7.79
C PRO A 215 9.37 -8.88 7.98
N GLY A 216 9.83 -9.95 7.31
CA GLY A 216 11.20 -10.45 7.48
C GLY A 216 12.30 -9.42 7.21
N TRP A 217 12.03 -8.43 6.35
CA TRP A 217 12.99 -7.38 6.02
C TRP A 217 13.29 -6.43 7.18
N VAL A 218 12.33 -6.22 8.08
CA VAL A 218 12.42 -5.29 9.22
C VAL A 218 13.51 -5.71 10.22
N ASN A 219 13.82 -7.01 10.25
CA ASN A 219 14.82 -7.61 11.13
C ASN A 219 16.13 -7.94 10.42
N HIS A 220 16.32 -7.51 9.16
CA HIS A 220 17.59 -7.73 8.50
C HIS A 220 18.71 -6.89 9.17
N PRO A 221 19.93 -7.44 9.30
CA PRO A 221 21.04 -6.75 9.95
C PRO A 221 21.52 -5.51 9.19
N ASP A 222 21.16 -5.38 7.91
CA ASP A 222 21.41 -4.18 7.12
C ASP A 222 20.42 -3.04 7.38
N ARG A 223 19.35 -3.31 8.14
CA ARG A 223 18.37 -2.34 8.67
C ARG A 223 18.60 -1.99 10.14
N ALA A 224 19.80 -2.27 10.65
CA ALA A 224 20.23 -1.89 11.97
C ALA A 224 21.63 -1.25 11.94
N LEU A 225 21.90 -0.40 12.93
CA LEU A 225 23.18 0.22 13.17
C LEU A 225 23.92 -0.52 14.28
N THR A 226 25.22 -0.75 14.08
CA THR A 226 26.08 -1.40 15.08
C THR A 226 26.45 -0.46 16.21
N VAL A 227 26.47 0.84 15.93
CA VAL A 227 26.73 1.90 16.91
C VAL A 227 25.48 2.76 16.99
N PRO A 228 24.92 3.00 18.19
CA PRO A 228 23.76 3.89 18.34
C PRO A 228 24.05 5.29 17.79
N VAL A 229 23.12 5.81 16.98
CA VAL A 229 23.19 7.14 16.38
C VAL A 229 21.95 7.92 16.76
N VAL A 230 22.15 9.17 17.20
CA VAL A 230 21.06 10.12 17.41
C VAL A 230 20.45 10.51 16.07
N PHE A 231 19.18 10.20 15.90
CA PHE A 231 18.39 10.61 14.75
C PHE A 231 18.01 12.07 14.91
N ARG A 232 18.87 12.96 14.40
CA ARG A 232 18.71 14.40 14.58
C ARG A 232 17.56 14.92 13.72
N VAL A 233 16.53 15.39 14.38
CA VAL A 233 15.40 16.13 13.80
C VAL A 233 15.75 17.62 13.73
N ASP A 234 16.17 18.19 14.86
CA ASP A 234 16.79 19.51 14.96
C ASP A 234 18.24 19.36 15.47
N PRO A 235 19.25 19.99 14.84
CA PRO A 235 20.61 20.04 15.38
C PRO A 235 20.74 20.62 16.79
N ALA A 236 19.76 21.43 17.24
CA ALA A 236 19.71 22.01 18.57
C ALA A 236 19.11 21.08 19.63
N ASP A 237 18.48 19.96 19.23
CA ASP A 237 17.88 19.03 20.18
C ASP A 237 18.97 18.23 20.91
N PRO A 238 18.85 18.06 22.25
CA PRO A 238 19.70 17.15 22.98
C PRO A 238 19.47 15.71 22.51
N ALA A 239 20.47 14.86 22.72
CA ALA A 239 20.30 13.43 22.51
C ALA A 239 19.23 12.89 23.48
N PRO A 240 18.27 12.07 23.01
CA PRO A 240 17.27 11.47 23.89
C PRO A 240 17.90 10.50 24.89
N GLU A 241 17.32 10.42 26.08
CA GLU A 241 17.66 9.36 27.01
C GLU A 241 17.04 8.03 26.55
N ARG A 242 17.57 6.90 27.02
CA ARG A 242 17.11 5.57 26.55
C ARG A 242 15.62 5.34 26.81
N GLU A 243 15.08 5.93 27.88
CA GLU A 243 13.69 5.81 28.31
C GLU A 243 12.73 6.56 27.37
N ASP A 244 13.21 7.60 26.69
CA ASP A 244 12.43 8.41 25.74
C ASP A 244 12.42 7.83 24.31
N VAL A 245 13.22 6.79 24.07
CA VAL A 245 13.36 6.14 22.75
C VAL A 245 12.53 4.86 22.72
N PRO A 246 11.62 4.70 21.74
CA PRO A 246 10.88 3.45 21.55
C PRO A 246 11.84 2.25 21.43
N GLU A 247 11.42 1.09 21.96
CA GLU A 247 12.28 -0.09 22.03
C GLU A 247 12.79 -0.51 20.65
N GLU A 248 11.93 -0.50 19.63
CA GLU A 248 12.25 -0.91 18.27
C GLU A 248 13.27 0.00 17.58
N PHE A 249 13.29 1.28 17.96
CA PHE A 249 14.29 2.26 17.54
C PHE A 249 15.65 1.98 18.18
N ALA A 250 15.66 1.79 19.50
CA ALA A 250 16.87 1.51 20.23
C ALA A 250 17.52 0.17 19.83
N GLU A 251 16.73 -0.89 19.61
CA GLU A 251 17.20 -2.19 19.10
C GLU A 251 17.94 -2.06 17.76
N ARG A 252 17.52 -1.12 16.91
CA ARG A 252 18.13 -0.86 15.59
C ARG A 252 19.23 0.19 15.64
N GLY A 253 19.59 0.65 16.84
CA GLY A 253 20.64 1.65 17.07
C GLY A 253 20.26 3.06 16.61
N VAL A 254 18.96 3.36 16.50
CA VAL A 254 18.47 4.70 16.15
C VAL A 254 17.89 5.33 17.41
N LEU A 255 18.46 6.45 17.86
CA LEU A 255 17.98 7.16 19.05
C LEU A 255 17.11 8.34 18.59
N ALA A 256 15.79 8.17 18.68
CA ALA A 256 14.80 9.17 18.30
C ALA A 256 13.77 9.32 19.43
N TRP A 257 13.38 10.55 19.75
CA TRP A 257 12.34 10.83 20.74
C TRP A 257 11.00 10.24 20.27
N ALA A 258 10.29 9.53 21.14
CA ALA A 258 8.95 9.05 20.85
C ALA A 258 8.00 10.20 20.46
N ASP A 259 8.14 11.35 21.13
CA ASP A 259 7.31 12.55 20.94
C ASP A 259 7.44 13.16 19.54
N THR A 260 8.58 12.98 18.87
CA THR A 260 8.76 13.36 17.45
C THR A 260 7.66 12.75 16.57
N PHE A 261 7.19 11.55 16.92
CA PHE A 261 6.19 10.80 16.16
C PHE A 261 4.79 10.84 16.79
N ALA A 262 4.63 11.52 17.93
CA ALA A 262 3.35 11.67 18.63
C ALA A 262 2.63 12.98 18.24
N SER A 263 3.38 13.98 17.77
CA SER A 263 2.86 15.33 17.48
C SER A 263 2.67 15.53 15.98
N VAL A 264 1.61 14.94 15.40
CA VAL A 264 1.14 15.26 14.04
C VAL A 264 -0.38 15.23 13.98
#